data_AF-A0AB38F402-F1
#
_entry.id   AF-A0AB38F402-F1
#
_cell.length_a   1.000
_cell.length_b   1.000
_cell.length_c   1.000
_cell.angle_alpha   90.00
_cell.angle_beta   90.00
_cell.angle_gamma   90.00
#
_symmetry.space_group_name_H-M   'P 1'
#
loop_
_entity.id
_entity.type
_entity.pdbx_description
1 polymer ?
#
loop_
_entity_poly.entity_id
_entity_poly.type
_entity_poly.pdbx_seq_one_letter_code
_entity_poly.pdbx_strand_id
1 'polypeptide(L)'
;MIGNTVLDALSRSQTFRDAVSYGIHNEEVHIGCIKYRNEYELNGESAIKIDDIQSLTCNELYGYDVGQEPILPICEAGENENEEPYVSFSVAPDTDSYEMPSWQEGLIHEIIHHVTGASDPSGDSNIELGPTEILARRVAQELGWSVPDFKGYAEPEREAHLRLRNLNALRQAAMRHEKNERAFFERLGTISDRYEASPDFTEYSAVSNIGYGFIQQHDFPGVAIDENLQDVNQIQLYHGAPYIFTFGDVDRHN
;
A
#
# COMPACT_ATOMS: atom_id res chain seq x y z
N MET A 1 -6.52 0.19 -5.44
CA MET A 1 -6.64 0.72 -4.05
C MET A 1 -5.49 1.65 -3.71
N ILE A 2 -4.22 1.23 -3.83
CA ILE A 2 -3.02 2.05 -3.56
C ILE A 2 -3.14 3.48 -4.13
N GLY A 3 -3.29 3.61 -5.46
CA GLY A 3 -3.37 4.93 -6.11
C GLY A 3 -4.51 5.81 -5.58
N ASN A 4 -5.69 5.23 -5.31
CA ASN A 4 -6.81 5.97 -4.74
C ASN A 4 -6.48 6.47 -3.33
N THR A 5 -5.91 5.62 -2.47
CA THR A 5 -5.53 6.00 -1.10
C THR A 5 -4.50 7.13 -1.08
N VAL A 6 -3.45 7.03 -1.90
CA VAL A 6 -2.37 8.02 -1.94
C VAL A 6 -2.86 9.36 -2.51
N LEU A 7 -3.61 9.33 -3.61
CA LEU A 7 -4.16 10.56 -4.22
C LEU A 7 -5.20 11.23 -3.32
N ASP A 8 -6.02 10.45 -2.62
CA ASP A 8 -6.99 10.96 -1.65
C ASP A 8 -6.29 11.62 -0.46
N ALA A 9 -5.20 11.00 0.05
CA ALA A 9 -4.37 11.58 1.10
C ALA A 9 -3.70 12.90 0.65
N LEU A 10 -3.12 12.94 -0.56
CA LEU A 10 -2.56 14.18 -1.12
C LEU A 10 -3.64 15.26 -1.28
N SER A 11 -4.86 14.88 -1.66
CA SER A 11 -5.96 15.83 -1.90
C SER A 11 -6.54 16.39 -0.60
N ARG A 12 -6.75 15.56 0.42
CA ARG A 12 -7.58 15.92 1.58
C ARG A 12 -6.83 15.97 2.92
N SER A 13 -5.63 15.40 3.04
CA SER A 13 -4.83 15.46 4.27
C SER A 13 -3.75 16.54 4.19
N GLN A 14 -3.82 17.53 5.09
CA GLN A 14 -2.78 18.54 5.22
C GLN A 14 -1.51 17.92 5.81
N THR A 15 -1.65 17.05 6.81
CA THR A 15 -0.50 16.34 7.42
C THR A 15 0.28 15.55 6.36
N PHE A 16 -0.41 14.84 5.47
CA PHE A 16 0.25 14.06 4.43
C PHE A 16 0.96 14.95 3.41
N ARG A 17 0.32 16.06 2.97
CA ARG A 17 0.98 17.03 2.08
C ARG A 17 2.21 17.66 2.71
N ASP A 18 2.16 17.99 4.01
CA ASP A 18 3.30 18.57 4.72
C ASP A 18 4.46 17.57 4.84
N ALA A 19 4.17 16.29 5.12
CA ALA A 19 5.16 15.22 5.16
C ALA A 19 5.81 14.99 3.78
N VAL A 20 5.01 14.93 2.71
CA VAL A 20 5.53 14.79 1.34
C VAL A 20 6.35 16.01 0.93
N SER A 21 5.87 17.22 1.25
CA SER A 21 6.59 18.46 0.98
C SER A 21 7.91 18.50 1.76
N TYR A 22 7.94 18.02 3.00
CA TYR A 22 9.17 17.89 3.76
C TYR A 22 10.19 17.05 3.00
N GLY A 23 9.83 15.84 2.54
CA GLY A 23 10.79 14.98 1.84
C GLY A 23 11.34 15.59 0.56
N ILE A 24 10.48 16.24 -0.23
CA ILE A 24 10.87 16.98 -1.46
C ILE A 24 11.92 18.07 -1.18
N HIS A 25 11.79 18.78 -0.07
CA HIS A 25 12.63 19.97 0.21
C HIS A 25 13.75 19.73 1.23
N ASN A 26 13.84 18.53 1.81
CA ASN A 26 14.81 18.21 2.88
C ASN A 26 15.58 16.91 2.61
N GLU A 27 15.79 16.57 1.34
CA GLU A 27 16.66 15.46 0.90
C GLU A 27 16.17 14.05 1.32
N GLU A 28 14.87 13.87 1.55
CA GLU A 28 14.26 12.54 1.71
C GLU A 28 13.63 12.05 0.39
N VAL A 29 12.97 10.89 0.43
CA VAL A 29 12.39 10.28 -0.77
C VAL A 29 11.24 11.12 -1.34
N HIS A 30 11.34 11.44 -2.62
CA HIS A 30 10.22 11.95 -3.40
C HIS A 30 9.15 10.86 -3.55
N ILE A 31 7.90 11.16 -3.17
CA ILE A 31 6.79 10.20 -3.23
C ILE A 31 6.57 9.58 -4.63
N GLY A 32 6.87 10.33 -5.70
CA GLY A 32 6.76 9.86 -7.08
C GLY A 32 7.77 8.77 -7.46
N CYS A 33 8.82 8.56 -6.65
CA CYS A 33 9.82 7.52 -6.85
C CYS A 33 9.44 6.19 -6.19
N ILE A 34 8.47 6.19 -5.25
CA ILE A 34 8.10 5.00 -4.48
C ILE A 34 7.30 4.05 -5.36
N LYS A 35 7.82 2.83 -5.54
CA LYS A 35 7.10 1.70 -6.17
C LYS A 35 6.42 0.83 -5.09
N TYR A 36 5.49 -0.03 -5.48
CA TYR A 36 4.69 -0.82 -4.53
C TYR A 36 4.76 -2.31 -4.84
N ARG A 37 4.82 -3.12 -3.79
CA ARG A 37 4.92 -4.59 -3.86
C ARG A 37 3.97 -5.26 -2.88
N ASN A 38 3.71 -6.53 -3.12
CA ASN A 38 2.99 -7.41 -2.21
C ASN A 38 3.87 -8.64 -1.92
N GLU A 39 5.02 -8.43 -1.26
CA GLU A 39 5.89 -9.53 -0.82
C GLU A 39 5.30 -10.17 0.45
N TYR A 40 5.34 -11.49 0.50
CA TYR A 40 4.86 -12.34 1.60
C TYR A 40 5.93 -13.37 1.95
N GLU A 41 5.93 -13.82 3.20
CA GLU A 41 6.82 -14.85 3.71
C GLU A 41 6.04 -16.01 4.35
N LEU A 42 6.66 -17.19 4.38
CA LEU A 42 6.12 -18.36 5.08
C LEU A 42 6.16 -18.14 6.59
N ASN A 43 5.04 -18.41 7.26
CA ASN A 43 4.99 -18.36 8.71
C ASN A 43 5.66 -19.61 9.31
N GLY A 44 6.84 -19.43 9.93
CA GLY A 44 7.58 -20.53 10.57
C GLY A 44 6.86 -21.18 11.76
N GLU A 45 5.82 -20.55 12.32
CA GLU A 45 5.00 -21.10 13.40
C GLU A 45 3.79 -21.89 12.89
N SER A 46 3.50 -21.84 11.58
CA SER A 46 2.34 -22.53 11.00
C SER A 46 2.50 -24.06 11.07
N ALA A 47 1.41 -24.73 11.41
CA ALA A 47 1.32 -26.19 11.33
C ALA A 47 1.22 -26.71 9.89
N ILE A 48 0.94 -25.85 8.91
CA ILE A 48 0.85 -26.22 7.50
C ILE A 48 2.25 -26.44 6.94
N LYS A 49 2.46 -27.58 6.29
CA LYS A 49 3.70 -27.88 5.58
C LYS A 49 3.50 -27.60 4.10
N ILE A 50 3.57 -26.33 3.73
CA ILE A 50 3.78 -25.91 2.34
C ILE A 50 5.26 -25.64 2.14
N ASP A 51 5.81 -26.12 1.03
CA ASP A 51 7.22 -25.90 0.67
C ASP A 51 7.44 -24.50 0.07
N ASP A 52 6.39 -23.92 -0.52
CA ASP A 52 6.43 -22.62 -1.19
C ASP A 52 5.04 -21.94 -1.22
N ILE A 53 5.02 -20.64 -1.49
CA ILE A 53 3.79 -19.83 -1.53
C ILE A 53 2.91 -20.21 -2.72
N GLN A 54 3.53 -20.60 -3.84
CA GLN A 54 2.86 -20.96 -5.09
C GLN A 54 1.94 -22.19 -4.94
N SER A 55 2.25 -23.07 -3.99
CA SER A 55 1.51 -24.29 -3.70
C SER A 55 0.34 -24.09 -2.72
N LEU A 56 0.18 -22.89 -2.15
CA LEU A 56 -0.88 -22.60 -1.19
C LEU A 56 -2.27 -22.66 -1.84
N THR A 57 -3.25 -23.05 -1.04
CA THR A 57 -4.66 -23.09 -1.44
C THR A 57 -5.54 -22.20 -0.55
N CYS A 58 -6.70 -21.82 -1.06
CA CYS A 58 -7.75 -21.14 -0.31
C CYS A 58 -8.13 -21.96 0.94
N ASN A 59 -8.27 -23.29 0.81
CA ASN A 59 -8.64 -24.15 1.94
C ASN A 59 -7.65 -24.05 3.10
N GLU A 60 -6.35 -24.01 2.81
CA GLU A 60 -5.30 -23.84 3.82
C GLU A 60 -5.35 -22.44 4.45
N LEU A 61 -5.69 -21.40 3.68
CA LEU A 61 -5.81 -20.05 4.20
C LEU A 61 -7.03 -19.87 5.13
N TYR A 62 -8.16 -20.52 4.83
CA TYR A 62 -9.37 -20.49 5.66
C TYR A 62 -9.35 -21.49 6.81
N GLY A 63 -8.50 -22.53 6.73
CA GLY A 63 -8.42 -23.60 7.73
C GLY A 63 -7.73 -23.23 9.04
N TYR A 64 -7.03 -22.08 9.10
CA TYR A 64 -6.20 -21.69 10.23
C TYR A 64 -6.43 -20.23 10.63
N ASP A 65 -6.58 -19.99 11.92
CA ASP A 65 -6.73 -18.66 12.49
C ASP A 65 -5.37 -17.96 12.72
N VAL A 66 -5.44 -16.72 13.17
CA VAL A 66 -4.27 -15.90 13.54
C VAL A 66 -3.36 -16.64 14.53
N GLY A 67 -2.06 -16.55 14.30
CA GLY A 67 -0.98 -17.28 14.97
C GLY A 67 -0.59 -18.59 14.28
N GLN A 68 -1.40 -19.10 13.35
CA GLN A 68 -1.15 -20.37 12.63
C GLN A 68 -1.38 -20.25 11.12
N GLU A 69 -1.68 -19.05 10.62
CA GLU A 69 -1.81 -18.72 9.20
C GLU A 69 -0.54 -19.12 8.43
N PRO A 70 -0.66 -19.58 7.18
CA PRO A 70 0.47 -20.13 6.43
C PRO A 70 1.50 -19.07 6.00
N ILE A 71 1.06 -17.85 5.72
CA ILE A 71 1.91 -16.78 5.22
C ILE A 71 1.56 -15.43 5.85
N LEU A 72 2.55 -14.55 5.93
CA LEU A 72 2.46 -13.20 6.47
C LEU A 72 2.92 -12.19 5.42
N PRO A 73 2.27 -11.01 5.27
CA PRO A 73 2.80 -9.97 4.40
C PRO A 73 4.04 -9.34 5.01
N ILE A 74 5.04 -9.08 4.17
CA ILE A 74 6.15 -8.20 4.51
C ILE A 74 5.65 -6.77 4.33
N CYS A 75 5.50 -6.05 5.46
CA CYS A 75 5.09 -4.64 5.50
C CYS A 75 6.30 -3.80 5.85
N GLU A 76 6.90 -3.14 4.85
CA GLU A 76 8.11 -2.34 5.05
C GLU A 76 8.28 -1.24 3.99
N ALA A 77 9.04 -0.21 4.38
CA ALA A 77 9.64 0.79 3.51
C ALA A 77 11.10 0.42 3.22
N GLY A 78 11.35 -0.19 2.07
CA GLY A 78 12.67 -0.69 1.68
C GLY A 78 13.23 -0.03 0.41
N GLU A 79 14.46 -0.39 0.06
CA GLU A 79 15.13 -0.01 -1.18
C GLU A 79 15.66 -1.24 -1.93
N ASN A 80 15.65 -1.21 -3.26
CA ASN A 80 16.23 -2.29 -4.06
C ASN A 80 17.75 -2.12 -4.22
N GLU A 81 18.39 -3.04 -4.96
CA GLU A 81 19.85 -3.00 -5.21
C GLU A 81 20.34 -1.72 -5.92
N ASN A 82 19.43 -0.97 -6.56
CA ASN A 82 19.72 0.30 -7.24
C ASN A 82 19.32 1.53 -6.41
N GLU A 83 19.07 1.37 -5.11
CA GLU A 83 18.62 2.45 -4.21
C GLU A 83 17.26 3.05 -4.63
N GLU A 84 16.44 2.30 -5.39
CA GLU A 84 15.08 2.74 -5.72
C GLU A 84 14.13 2.36 -4.56
N PRO A 85 13.38 3.33 -4.01
CA PRO A 85 12.50 3.10 -2.87
C PRO A 85 11.26 2.32 -3.27
N TYR A 86 10.86 1.38 -2.41
CA TYR A 86 9.60 0.66 -2.52
C TYR A 86 8.90 0.52 -1.17
N VAL A 87 7.58 0.32 -1.24
CA VAL A 87 6.76 -0.13 -0.13
C VAL A 87 6.26 -1.52 -0.44
N SER A 88 6.65 -2.51 0.37
CA SER A 88 5.95 -3.79 0.40
C SER A 88 4.83 -3.72 1.42
N PHE A 89 3.64 -4.18 1.06
CA PHE A 89 2.50 -4.15 1.97
C PHE A 89 1.53 -5.28 1.67
N SER A 90 0.61 -5.54 2.61
CA SER A 90 -0.46 -6.51 2.42
C SER A 90 -1.29 -6.25 1.16
N VAL A 91 -1.79 -7.29 0.51
CA VAL A 91 -2.77 -7.16 -0.58
C VAL A 91 -3.99 -6.37 -0.11
N ALA A 92 -4.60 -5.61 -1.02
CA ALA A 92 -5.75 -4.80 -0.65
C ALA A 92 -6.95 -5.69 -0.28
N PRO A 93 -7.66 -5.39 0.82
CA PRO A 93 -8.92 -6.05 1.14
C PRO A 93 -10.02 -5.64 0.14
N ASP A 94 -11.19 -6.28 0.24
CA ASP A 94 -12.35 -5.95 -0.58
C ASP A 94 -12.79 -4.49 -0.35
N THR A 95 -13.44 -3.91 -1.37
CA THR A 95 -14.06 -2.58 -1.22
C THR A 95 -15.13 -2.63 -0.14
N ASP A 96 -15.23 -1.58 0.67
CA ASP A 96 -16.15 -1.45 1.81
C ASP A 96 -15.95 -2.47 2.94
N SER A 97 -14.84 -3.22 2.95
CA SER A 97 -14.51 -4.15 4.03
C SER A 97 -14.17 -3.41 5.33
N TYR A 98 -14.33 -4.13 6.44
CA TYR A 98 -13.93 -3.64 7.76
C TYR A 98 -12.43 -3.32 7.82
N GLU A 99 -11.62 -4.08 7.08
CA GLU A 99 -10.16 -3.97 7.06
C GLU A 99 -9.67 -2.73 6.30
N MET A 100 -10.47 -2.17 5.39
CA MET A 100 -10.02 -1.11 4.46
C MET A 100 -9.42 0.11 5.16
N PRO A 101 -10.05 0.74 6.17
CA PRO A 101 -9.46 1.94 6.80
C PRO A 101 -8.11 1.67 7.48
N SER A 102 -7.95 0.51 8.12
CA SER A 102 -6.68 0.12 8.75
C SER A 102 -5.62 -0.33 7.75
N TRP A 103 -6.03 -0.85 6.59
CA TRP A 103 -5.12 -1.12 5.48
C TRP A 103 -4.61 0.18 4.85
N GLN A 104 -5.51 1.16 4.66
CA GLN A 104 -5.15 2.48 4.12
C GLN A 104 -4.19 3.25 5.05
N GLU A 105 -4.47 3.23 6.35
CA GLU A 105 -3.62 3.88 7.35
C GLU A 105 -2.22 3.23 7.41
N GLY A 106 -2.14 1.90 7.41
CA GLY A 106 -0.85 1.20 7.37
C GLY A 106 -0.10 1.39 6.04
N LEU A 107 -0.78 1.55 4.90
CA LEU A 107 -0.10 1.91 3.65
C LEU A 107 0.54 3.31 3.74
N ILE A 108 -0.18 4.27 4.35
CA ILE A 108 0.35 5.63 4.57
C ILE A 108 1.52 5.61 5.56
N HIS A 109 1.47 4.75 6.58
CA HIS A 109 2.57 4.53 7.51
C HIS A 109 3.88 4.20 6.78
N GLU A 110 3.88 3.18 5.90
CA GLU A 110 5.09 2.81 5.14
C GLU A 110 5.58 3.92 4.21
N ILE A 111 4.66 4.68 3.61
CA ILE A 111 5.04 5.83 2.76
C ILE A 111 5.70 6.93 3.60
N ILE A 112 5.21 7.16 4.83
CA ILE A 112 5.75 8.18 5.74
C ILE A 112 7.20 7.88 6.12
N HIS A 113 7.59 6.62 6.31
CA HIS A 113 9.00 6.26 6.51
C HIS A 113 9.89 6.85 5.41
N HIS A 114 9.54 6.61 4.15
CA HIS A 114 10.29 7.12 3.00
C HIS A 114 10.27 8.64 2.91
N VAL A 115 9.08 9.27 2.97
CA VAL A 115 8.97 10.71 2.66
C VAL A 115 9.41 11.62 3.81
N THR A 116 9.69 11.07 4.99
CA THR A 116 10.13 11.86 6.16
C THR A 116 11.42 11.40 6.80
N GLY A 117 11.93 10.20 6.47
CA GLY A 117 13.04 9.57 7.19
C GLY A 117 12.68 9.16 8.63
N ALA A 118 11.40 9.25 9.02
CA ALA A 118 10.94 8.87 10.35
C ALA A 118 11.07 7.35 10.56
N SER A 119 11.25 6.95 11.82
CA SER A 119 11.33 5.53 12.22
C SER A 119 10.27 5.20 13.27
N ASP A 120 9.98 3.91 13.39
CA ASP A 120 9.22 3.37 14.52
C ASP A 120 10.03 3.44 15.83
N PRO A 121 9.40 3.18 16.99
CA PRO A 121 10.14 3.09 18.25
C PRO A 121 11.29 2.07 18.16
N SER A 122 12.46 2.41 18.71
CA SER A 122 13.66 1.56 18.63
C SER A 122 13.55 0.23 19.39
N GLY A 123 12.49 0.02 20.15
CA GLY A 123 12.19 -1.22 20.85
C GLY A 123 10.68 -1.38 21.05
N ASP A 124 10.28 -2.55 21.52
CA ASP A 124 8.87 -2.93 21.68
C ASP A 124 8.16 -2.01 22.67
N SER A 125 7.50 -0.98 22.14
CA SER A 125 6.85 0.04 22.95
C SER A 125 5.34 -0.19 23.00
N ASN A 126 4.85 -0.42 24.22
CA ASN A 126 3.41 -0.58 24.50
C ASN A 126 2.73 0.75 24.89
N ILE A 127 3.46 1.86 24.89
CA ILE A 127 2.96 3.17 25.34
C ILE A 127 3.31 4.33 24.40
N GLU A 128 4.19 4.08 23.42
CA GLU A 128 4.56 5.06 22.40
C GLU A 128 4.36 4.44 21.01
N LEU A 129 3.76 5.22 20.12
CA LEU A 129 3.50 4.83 18.73
C LEU A 129 4.73 5.05 17.82
N GLY A 130 5.61 5.98 18.17
CA GLY A 130 6.67 6.46 17.28
C GLY A 130 6.20 7.52 16.26
N PRO A 131 7.12 8.32 15.72
CA PRO A 131 6.77 9.44 14.84
C PRO A 131 6.05 9.02 13.55
N THR A 132 6.41 7.89 12.94
CA THR A 132 5.76 7.39 11.71
C THR A 132 4.27 7.12 11.94
N GLU A 133 3.95 6.28 12.94
CA GLU A 133 2.58 5.95 13.30
C GLU A 133 1.80 7.19 13.79
N ILE A 134 2.42 8.13 14.52
CA ILE A 134 1.75 9.38 14.91
C ILE A 134 1.28 10.18 13.68
N LEU A 135 2.13 10.28 12.65
CA LEU A 135 1.78 10.97 11.41
C LEU A 135 0.70 10.20 10.63
N ALA A 136 0.82 8.87 10.50
CA ALA A 136 -0.17 8.03 9.81
C ALA A 136 -1.55 8.14 10.46
N ARG A 137 -1.62 8.12 11.79
CA ARG A 137 -2.87 8.26 12.56
C ARG A 137 -3.51 9.64 12.40
N ARG A 138 -2.72 10.71 12.24
CA ARG A 138 -3.23 12.06 11.92
C ARG A 138 -3.79 12.12 10.50
N VAL A 139 -3.12 11.51 9.53
CA VAL A 139 -3.64 11.40 8.16
C VAL A 139 -4.98 10.63 8.16
N ALA A 140 -5.05 9.50 8.87
CA ALA A 140 -6.28 8.74 9.03
C ALA A 140 -7.41 9.59 9.65
N GLN A 141 -7.10 10.38 10.68
CA GLN A 141 -8.06 11.29 11.32
C GLN A 141 -8.59 12.35 10.33
N GLU A 142 -7.72 12.98 9.55
CA GLU A 142 -8.10 14.02 8.57
C GLU A 142 -8.96 13.46 7.43
N LEU A 143 -8.72 12.21 7.04
CA LEU A 143 -9.43 11.55 5.94
C LEU A 143 -10.71 10.83 6.39
N GLY A 144 -10.92 10.71 7.70
CA GLY A 144 -12.07 10.03 8.30
C GLY A 144 -11.96 8.50 8.31
N TRP A 145 -10.75 7.96 8.28
CA TRP A 145 -10.50 6.52 8.35
C TRP A 145 -10.61 6.05 9.80
N SER A 146 -11.61 5.20 10.06
CA SER A 146 -11.84 4.64 11.39
C SER A 146 -10.85 3.52 11.70
N VAL A 147 -9.82 3.84 12.49
CA VAL A 147 -8.83 2.88 13.00
C VAL A 147 -8.92 2.78 14.53
N PRO A 148 -8.58 1.63 15.15
CA PRO A 148 -8.57 1.52 16.60
C PRO A 148 -7.60 2.51 17.27
N ASP A 149 -7.94 2.93 18.49
CA ASP A 149 -7.14 3.91 19.24
C ASP A 149 -6.01 3.26 20.05
N PHE A 150 -5.03 2.70 19.34
CA PHE A 150 -3.85 2.09 19.94
C PHE A 150 -2.94 3.12 20.62
N LYS A 151 -2.23 2.71 21.69
CA LYS A 151 -1.31 3.57 22.46
C LYS A 151 0.15 3.22 22.26
N GLY A 152 0.47 1.94 22.09
CA GLY A 152 1.80 1.45 21.76
C GLY A 152 1.91 0.89 20.35
N TYR A 153 3.07 1.06 19.73
CA TYR A 153 3.37 0.47 18.44
C TYR A 153 3.41 -1.07 18.47
N ALA A 154 3.94 -1.63 19.55
CA ALA A 154 4.06 -3.08 19.77
C ALA A 154 3.06 -3.60 20.81
N GLU A 155 1.99 -2.85 21.10
CA GLU A 155 1.00 -3.33 22.07
C GLU A 155 0.25 -4.56 21.52
N PRO A 156 -0.03 -5.58 22.35
CA PRO A 156 -0.59 -6.84 21.88
C PRO A 156 -1.91 -6.70 21.11
N GLU A 157 -2.76 -5.72 21.47
CA GLU A 157 -3.99 -5.46 20.72
C GLU A 157 -3.72 -4.94 19.30
N ARG A 158 -2.69 -4.10 19.10
CA ARG A 158 -2.27 -3.63 17.78
C ARG A 158 -1.74 -4.79 16.95
N GLU A 159 -0.84 -5.60 17.50
CA GLU A 159 -0.29 -6.76 16.79
C GLU A 159 -1.37 -7.77 16.37
N ALA A 160 -2.29 -8.11 17.28
CA ALA A 160 -3.39 -9.01 17.00
C ALA A 160 -4.34 -8.45 15.93
N HIS A 161 -4.65 -7.16 15.99
CA HIS A 161 -5.47 -6.48 14.98
C HIS A 161 -4.80 -6.48 13.61
N LEU A 162 -3.50 -6.17 13.52
CA LEU A 162 -2.77 -6.14 12.26
C LEU A 162 -2.65 -7.54 11.64
N ARG A 163 -2.34 -8.57 12.43
CA ARG A 163 -2.33 -9.96 11.94
C ARG A 163 -3.70 -10.37 11.40
N LEU A 164 -4.79 -10.10 12.13
CA LEU A 164 -6.14 -10.42 11.67
C LEU A 164 -6.53 -9.65 10.41
N ARG A 165 -6.24 -8.34 10.34
CA ARG A 165 -6.43 -7.51 9.16
C ARG A 165 -5.74 -8.11 7.95
N ASN A 166 -4.48 -8.49 8.10
CA ASN A 166 -3.66 -9.04 7.02
C ASN A 166 -4.20 -10.38 6.53
N LEU A 167 -4.54 -11.29 7.45
CA LEU A 167 -5.13 -12.58 7.12
C LEU A 167 -6.48 -12.42 6.38
N ASN A 168 -7.35 -11.54 6.85
CA ASN A 168 -8.64 -11.28 6.21
C ASN A 168 -8.49 -10.63 4.84
N ALA A 169 -7.57 -9.67 4.68
CA ALA A 169 -7.29 -9.04 3.40
C ALA A 169 -6.80 -10.06 2.36
N LEU A 170 -5.92 -10.99 2.77
CA LEU A 170 -5.43 -12.08 1.93
C LEU A 170 -6.56 -13.06 1.58
N ARG A 171 -7.42 -13.43 2.54
CA ARG A 171 -8.60 -14.29 2.32
C ARG A 171 -9.58 -13.70 1.32
N GLN A 172 -9.87 -12.41 1.46
CA GLN A 172 -10.71 -11.65 0.54
C GLN A 172 -10.08 -11.61 -0.86
N ALA A 173 -8.79 -11.31 -0.95
CA ALA A 173 -8.07 -11.30 -2.22
C ALA A 173 -8.08 -12.66 -2.92
N ALA A 174 -7.80 -13.75 -2.19
CA ALA A 174 -7.88 -15.11 -2.73
C ALA A 174 -9.30 -15.42 -3.24
N MET A 175 -10.33 -15.02 -2.50
CA MET A 175 -11.73 -15.22 -2.90
C MET A 175 -12.13 -14.41 -4.15
N ARG A 176 -11.62 -13.18 -4.32
CA ARG A 176 -11.81 -12.41 -5.57
C ARG A 176 -11.29 -13.17 -6.80
N HIS A 177 -10.30 -14.04 -6.60
CA HIS A 177 -9.67 -14.82 -7.64
C HIS A 177 -9.94 -16.33 -7.51
N GLU A 178 -11.04 -16.75 -6.84
CA GLU A 178 -11.36 -18.16 -6.57
C GLU A 178 -11.29 -19.05 -7.83
N LYS A 179 -11.80 -18.56 -8.98
CA LYS A 179 -11.77 -19.29 -10.25
C LYS A 179 -10.35 -19.51 -10.82
N ASN A 180 -9.40 -18.68 -10.40
CA ASN A 180 -8.01 -18.67 -10.81
C ASN A 180 -7.09 -18.83 -9.58
N GLU A 181 -7.52 -19.59 -8.57
CA GLU A 181 -6.84 -19.74 -7.27
C GLU A 181 -5.35 -20.05 -7.42
N ARG A 182 -5.01 -21.05 -8.24
CA ARG A 182 -3.62 -21.43 -8.50
C ARG A 182 -2.80 -20.26 -9.08
N ALA A 183 -3.36 -19.55 -10.06
CA ALA A 183 -2.69 -18.40 -10.65
C ALA A 183 -2.53 -17.24 -9.66
N PHE A 184 -3.44 -17.10 -8.69
CA PHE A 184 -3.33 -16.12 -7.61
C PHE A 184 -2.11 -16.38 -6.74
N PHE A 185 -1.95 -17.60 -6.24
CA PHE A 185 -0.81 -17.96 -5.38
C PHE A 185 0.51 -18.07 -6.17
N GLU A 186 0.48 -18.51 -7.43
CA GLU A 186 1.67 -18.46 -8.31
C GLU A 186 2.16 -17.02 -8.52
N ARG A 187 1.26 -16.05 -8.75
CA ARG A 187 1.61 -14.63 -8.85
C ARG A 187 2.17 -14.12 -7.52
N LEU A 188 1.52 -14.44 -6.40
CA LEU A 188 1.94 -14.00 -5.08
C LEU A 188 3.35 -14.50 -4.75
N GLY A 189 3.62 -15.78 -4.98
CA GLY A 189 4.96 -16.36 -4.84
C GLY A 189 5.98 -15.74 -5.79
N THR A 190 5.61 -15.46 -7.05
CA THR A 190 6.50 -14.76 -8.01
C THR A 190 6.94 -13.39 -7.48
N ILE A 191 6.00 -12.62 -6.91
CA ILE A 191 6.29 -11.30 -6.32
C ILE A 191 7.14 -11.45 -5.05
N SER A 192 6.82 -12.40 -4.17
CA SER A 192 7.62 -12.71 -2.97
C SER A 192 9.05 -13.14 -3.28
N ASP A 193 9.25 -13.88 -4.37
CA ASP A 193 10.56 -14.28 -4.89
C ASP A 193 11.28 -13.13 -5.64
N ARG A 194 10.68 -11.92 -5.64
CA ARG A 194 11.19 -10.68 -6.25
C ARG A 194 11.37 -10.78 -7.76
N TYR A 195 10.54 -11.58 -8.42
CA TYR A 195 10.42 -11.60 -9.87
C TYR A 195 9.27 -10.71 -10.36
N GLU A 196 9.41 -10.23 -11.59
CA GLU A 196 8.35 -9.48 -12.27
C GLU A 196 7.23 -10.42 -12.71
N ALA A 197 6.04 -10.21 -12.15
CA ALA A 197 4.82 -10.83 -12.65
C ALA A 197 4.25 -10.05 -13.85
N SER A 198 3.23 -10.61 -14.52
CA SER A 198 2.60 -9.93 -15.66
C SER A 198 2.03 -8.55 -15.25
N PRO A 199 2.40 -7.44 -15.92
CA PRO A 199 1.88 -6.11 -15.59
C PRO A 199 0.38 -5.98 -15.91
N ASP A 200 -0.11 -6.77 -16.86
CA ASP A 200 -1.49 -6.75 -17.35
C ASP A 200 -2.39 -7.79 -16.67
N PHE A 201 -1.88 -8.52 -15.67
CA PHE A 201 -2.61 -9.58 -14.96
C PHE A 201 -3.19 -10.66 -15.91
N THR A 202 -2.42 -11.02 -16.94
CA THR A 202 -2.82 -11.97 -17.99
C THR A 202 -3.27 -13.33 -17.48
N GLU A 203 -2.77 -13.76 -16.33
CA GLU A 203 -3.12 -15.00 -15.64
C GLU A 203 -4.57 -15.04 -15.14
N TYR A 204 -5.24 -13.89 -15.04
CA TYR A 204 -6.66 -13.80 -14.71
C TYR A 204 -7.55 -13.52 -15.92
N SER A 205 -6.95 -13.31 -17.10
CA SER A 205 -7.73 -13.08 -18.32
C SER A 205 -8.63 -14.29 -18.61
N ALA A 206 -9.89 -14.02 -18.93
CA ALA A 206 -10.72 -15.05 -19.52
C ALA A 206 -10.02 -15.46 -20.82
N VAL A 207 -9.63 -16.73 -20.96
CA VAL A 207 -9.11 -17.26 -22.22
C VAL A 207 -10.22 -17.18 -23.27
N SER A 208 -10.42 -16.00 -23.85
CA SER A 208 -11.15 -15.82 -25.08
C SER A 208 -10.17 -16.13 -26.20
N ASN A 209 -10.40 -17.23 -26.91
CA ASN A 209 -9.82 -17.46 -28.22
C ASN A 209 -10.16 -16.29 -29.15
N ILE A 210 -9.38 -15.21 -29.12
CA ILE A 210 -9.40 -14.15 -30.12
C ILE A 210 -7.95 -13.86 -30.45
N GLY A 211 -7.62 -14.05 -31.73
CA GLY A 211 -6.27 -14.15 -32.24
C GLY A 211 -5.38 -12.95 -31.95
N TYR A 212 -4.09 -13.26 -31.89
CA TYR A 212 -2.95 -12.37 -32.06
C TYR A 212 -3.29 -11.11 -32.86
N GLY A 213 -3.31 -9.96 -32.19
CA GLY A 213 -3.55 -8.67 -32.80
C GLY A 213 -3.18 -7.52 -31.87
N PHE A 214 -1.93 -7.06 -32.01
CA PHE A 214 -1.38 -5.80 -31.49
C PHE A 214 -1.27 -5.63 -29.97
N ILE A 215 -0.09 -6.02 -29.46
CA ILE A 215 0.45 -5.59 -28.17
C ILE A 215 0.82 -4.10 -28.33
N GLN A 216 0.11 -3.21 -27.65
CA GLN A 216 0.60 -1.87 -27.34
C GLN A 216 0.98 -1.86 -25.86
N GLN A 217 2.26 -1.59 -25.57
CA GLN A 217 2.71 -1.23 -24.23
C GLN A 217 1.92 -0.01 -23.78
N HIS A 218 1.13 -0.17 -22.72
CA HIS A 218 0.61 0.97 -21.98
C HIS A 218 1.60 1.27 -20.86
N ASP A 219 2.47 2.24 -21.10
CA ASP A 219 3.17 2.92 -20.01
C ASP A 219 2.11 3.51 -19.08
N PHE A 220 2.16 3.15 -17.79
CA PHE A 220 1.43 3.86 -16.76
C PHE A 220 1.88 5.33 -16.80
N PRO A 221 0.97 6.32 -16.93
CA PRO A 221 1.36 7.71 -16.93
C PRO A 221 1.86 8.08 -15.53
N GLY A 222 3.18 8.17 -15.40
CA GLY A 222 3.84 8.72 -14.21
C GLY A 222 3.41 10.18 -13.99
N VAL A 223 3.36 10.57 -12.73
CA VAL A 223 3.26 11.98 -12.34
C VAL A 223 4.56 12.66 -12.78
N ALA A 224 4.52 13.40 -13.89
CA ALA A 224 5.61 14.27 -14.30
C ALA A 224 5.43 15.63 -13.62
N ILE A 225 6.34 15.97 -12.70
CA ILE A 225 6.43 17.31 -12.11
C ILE A 225 7.41 18.09 -12.98
N ASP A 226 6.94 19.14 -13.65
CA ASP A 226 7.80 20.04 -14.42
C ASP A 226 8.66 20.87 -13.45
N GLU A 227 9.98 20.71 -13.52
CA GLU A 227 10.96 21.38 -12.65
C GLU A 227 10.98 22.92 -12.78
N ASN A 228 10.16 23.50 -13.67
CA ASN A 228 10.09 24.96 -13.89
C ASN A 228 8.88 25.68 -13.25
N LEU A 229 8.04 25.02 -12.45
CA LEU A 229 6.89 25.68 -11.81
C LEU A 229 7.27 26.32 -10.47
N GLN A 230 7.55 27.63 -10.50
CA GLN A 230 7.74 28.48 -9.31
C GLN A 230 6.45 28.79 -8.52
N ASP A 231 5.32 28.13 -8.82
CA ASP A 231 4.05 28.35 -8.13
C ASP A 231 3.37 27.02 -7.77
N VAL A 232 3.22 26.77 -6.46
CA VAL A 232 2.73 25.53 -5.83
C VAL A 232 1.22 25.28 -6.06
N ASN A 233 0.56 26.13 -6.86
CA ASN A 233 -0.90 26.08 -7.04
C ASN A 233 -1.38 25.22 -8.23
N GLN A 234 -0.49 24.56 -8.97
CA GLN A 234 -0.88 23.76 -10.13
C GLN A 234 -0.15 22.41 -10.19
N ILE A 235 -0.80 21.37 -9.65
CA ILE A 235 -0.49 19.98 -10.00
C ILE A 235 -1.32 19.65 -11.25
N GLN A 236 -0.68 19.52 -12.41
CA GLN A 236 -1.34 19.10 -13.64
C GLN A 236 -1.46 17.56 -13.66
N LEU A 237 -2.66 17.06 -13.41
CA LEU A 237 -2.99 15.65 -13.62
C LEU A 237 -3.35 15.44 -15.09
N TYR A 238 -2.55 14.67 -15.83
CA TYR A 238 -2.82 14.32 -17.22
C TYR A 238 -3.94 13.28 -17.32
N HIS A 239 -5.18 13.74 -17.18
CA HIS A 239 -6.35 13.11 -17.78
C HIS A 239 -7.15 14.20 -18.51
N GLY A 240 -7.77 13.84 -19.64
CA GLY A 240 -8.39 14.79 -20.57
C GLY A 240 -9.28 15.86 -19.95
N ALA A 241 -9.37 17.00 -20.65
CA ALA A 241 -9.99 18.28 -20.27
C ALA A 241 -9.53 18.83 -18.89
N PRO A 242 -8.87 20.00 -18.86
CA PRO A 242 -8.27 20.52 -17.63
C PRO A 242 -9.34 20.81 -16.57
N TYR A 243 -9.26 20.12 -15.43
CA TYR A 243 -9.92 20.57 -14.20
C TYR A 243 -9.07 21.69 -13.61
N ILE A 244 -9.46 22.93 -13.89
CA ILE A 244 -8.86 24.12 -13.29
C ILE A 244 -9.49 24.32 -11.92
N PHE A 245 -8.72 24.08 -10.85
CA PHE A 245 -9.06 24.58 -9.53
C PHE A 245 -8.58 26.03 -9.42
N THR A 246 -9.50 26.99 -9.41
CA THR A 246 -9.22 28.35 -8.96
C THR A 246 -9.30 28.38 -7.44
N PHE A 247 -8.17 28.52 -6.76
CA PHE A 247 -8.16 28.97 -5.38
C PHE A 247 -8.75 30.38 -5.36
N GLY A 248 -9.89 30.55 -4.70
CA GLY A 248 -10.51 31.86 -4.55
C GLY A 248 -9.55 32.76 -3.78
N ASP A 249 -9.19 33.90 -4.39
CA ASP A 249 -8.51 34.99 -3.71
C ASP A 249 -9.25 35.29 -2.41
N VAL A 250 -8.50 35.28 -1.31
CA VAL A 250 -8.97 35.85 -0.05
C VAL A 250 -9.12 37.34 -0.31
N ASP A 251 -10.36 37.76 -0.59
CA ASP A 251 -10.74 39.16 -0.66
C ASP A 251 -10.32 39.85 0.65
N ARG A 252 -9.20 40.59 0.55
CA ARG A 252 -8.88 41.66 1.49
C ARG A 252 -9.90 42.78 1.31
N HIS A 253 -11.02 42.73 2.02
CA HIS A 253 -11.80 43.93 2.37
C HIS A 253 -12.68 43.71 3.61
N ASN A 254 -12.14 44.04 4.79
CA ASN A 254 -12.64 45.09 5.70
C ASN A 254 -11.81 45.10 7.00
#